data_AF-A0A290ZJD4-F1
#
_entry.id   AF-A0A290ZJD4-F1
#
_cell.length_a   1.000
_cell.length_b   1.000
_cell.length_c   1.000
_cell.angle_alpha   90.00
_cell.angle_beta   90.00
_cell.angle_gamma   90.00
#
_symmetry.space_group_name_H-M   'P 1'
#
loop_
_entity.id
_entity.type
_entity.pdbx_description
1 polymer ?
#
loop_
_entity_poly.entity_id
_entity_poly.type
_entity_poly.pdbx_seq_one_letter_code
_entity_poly.pdbx_strand_id
1 'polypeptide(L)'
;MAHPALGAPAPTPCNNLRRLQAAITDMDGFAQGGLSEISAIAKLALAAMETPDGYRHPEMIAQALSAIWGKAESIENCINTTAEKVGCNYRDPDAERRYAAYRTAFEEVQS
;
A
#
# COMPACT_ATOMS: atom_id res chain seq x y z
N MET A 1 32.44 38.96 1.13
CA MET A 1 32.63 37.60 1.69
C MET A 1 31.25 36.97 1.81
N ALA A 2 30.94 35.98 0.97
CA ALA A 2 29.68 35.25 1.02
C ALA A 2 29.98 33.81 1.43
N HIS A 3 29.44 33.37 2.57
CA HIS A 3 29.51 31.98 3.01
C HIS A 3 28.52 31.13 2.19
N PRO A 4 28.90 29.94 1.69
CA PRO A 4 27.95 29.01 1.10
C PRO A 4 27.14 28.34 2.22
N ALA A 5 25.83 28.29 2.04
CA ALA A 5 24.93 27.51 2.89
C ALA A 5 25.30 26.02 2.80
N LEU A 6 25.64 25.42 3.95
CA LEU A 6 25.84 23.97 4.07
C LEU A 6 24.54 23.25 3.74
N GLY A 7 24.45 22.70 2.54
CA GLY A 7 23.48 21.65 2.21
C GLY A 7 23.73 20.43 3.09
N ALA A 8 22.65 19.81 3.57
CA ALA A 8 22.72 18.64 4.44
C ALA A 8 23.63 17.55 3.83
N PRO A 9 24.45 16.85 4.65
CA PRO A 9 25.39 15.86 4.16
C PRO A 9 24.64 14.70 3.48
N ALA A 10 25.16 14.28 2.32
CA ALA A 10 24.63 13.12 1.61
C ALA A 10 24.63 11.88 2.55
N PRO A 11 23.56 11.07 2.57
CA PRO A 11 23.45 9.95 3.48
C PRO A 11 24.56 8.92 3.22
N THR A 12 25.26 8.53 4.27
CA THR A 12 26.37 7.56 4.21
C THR A 12 25.83 6.14 3.94
N PRO A 13 26.64 5.23 3.35
CA PRO A 13 26.21 3.86 3.06
C PRO A 13 25.61 3.11 4.26
N CYS A 14 26.17 3.30 5.46
CA CYS A 14 25.63 2.72 6.70
C CYS A 14 24.25 3.26 7.08
N ASN A 15 23.95 4.53 6.75
CA ASN A 15 22.64 5.13 6.99
C ASN A 15 21.59 4.57 6.01
N ASN A 16 21.96 4.39 4.74
CA ASN A 16 21.06 3.80 3.74
C ASN A 16 20.69 2.35 4.08
N LEU A 17 21.65 1.53 4.53
CA LEU A 17 21.38 0.15 4.95
C LEU A 17 20.40 0.10 6.13
N ARG A 18 20.57 0.96 7.14
CA ARG A 18 19.66 1.04 8.29
C ARG A 18 18.26 1.47 7.89
N ARG A 19 18.13 2.45 6.98
CA ARG A 19 16.84 2.88 6.45
C ARG A 19 16.14 1.76 5.68
N LEU A 20 16.88 1.02 4.85
CA LEU A 20 16.35 -0.12 4.13
C LEU A 20 15.90 -1.23 5.09
N GLN A 21 16.70 -1.56 6.11
CA GLN A 21 16.34 -2.55 7.11
C GLN A 21 15.07 -2.15 7.87
N ALA A 22 14.97 -0.90 8.30
CA ALA A 22 13.77 -0.38 8.96
C ALA A 22 12.53 -0.49 8.05
N ALA A 23 12.64 -0.08 6.78
CA ALA A 23 11.54 -0.20 5.83
C ALA A 23 11.11 -1.66 5.62
N ILE A 24 12.05 -2.61 5.53
CA ILE A 24 11.74 -4.04 5.42
C ILE A 24 11.00 -4.54 6.67
N THR A 25 11.46 -4.16 7.86
CA THR A 25 10.79 -4.52 9.13
C THR A 25 9.38 -3.94 9.21
N ASP A 26 9.18 -2.69 8.82
CA ASP A 26 7.87 -2.05 8.81
C ASP A 26 6.93 -2.73 7.81
N MET A 27 7.41 -3.00 6.57
CA MET A 27 6.64 -3.71 5.55
C MET A 27 6.23 -5.12 5.98
N ASP A 28 7.14 -5.88 6.61
CA ASP A 28 6.80 -7.19 7.18
C ASP A 28 5.74 -7.06 8.28
N GLY A 29 5.85 -6.06 9.17
CA GLY A 29 4.84 -5.77 10.18
C GLY A 29 3.45 -5.50 9.58
N PHE A 30 3.37 -4.66 8.53
CA PHE A 30 2.12 -4.39 7.82
C PHE A 30 1.55 -5.64 7.14
N ALA A 31 2.40 -6.43 6.50
CA ALA A 31 2.01 -7.67 5.85
C ALA A 31 1.47 -8.69 6.87
N GLN A 32 2.23 -8.98 7.93
CA GLN A 32 1.84 -9.97 8.94
C GLN A 32 0.54 -9.59 9.65
N GLY A 33 0.43 -8.35 10.13
CA GLY A 33 -0.77 -7.87 10.82
C GLY A 33 -1.98 -7.88 9.89
N GLY A 34 -1.84 -7.25 8.72
CA GLY A 34 -2.93 -7.11 7.77
C GLY A 34 -3.41 -8.43 7.18
N LEU A 35 -2.49 -9.31 6.75
CA LEU A 35 -2.84 -10.61 6.19
C LEU A 35 -3.45 -11.54 7.25
N SER A 36 -3.01 -11.44 8.51
CA SER A 36 -3.63 -12.19 9.61
C SER A 36 -5.09 -11.77 9.83
N GLU A 37 -5.37 -10.46 9.77
CA GLU A 37 -6.74 -9.95 9.87
C GLU A 37 -7.62 -10.38 8.69
N ILE A 38 -7.10 -10.28 7.45
CA ILE A 38 -7.80 -10.78 6.26
C ILE A 38 -8.12 -12.27 6.41
N SER A 39 -7.15 -13.07 6.86
CA SER A 39 -7.34 -14.51 7.08
C SER A 39 -8.41 -14.79 8.13
N ALA A 40 -8.44 -14.03 9.22
CA ALA A 40 -9.44 -14.16 10.28
C ALA A 40 -10.85 -13.84 9.76
N ILE A 41 -11.02 -12.73 9.03
CA ILE A 41 -12.33 -12.34 8.47
C ILE A 41 -12.81 -13.40 7.47
N ALA A 42 -11.94 -13.89 6.59
CA ALA A 42 -12.28 -14.93 5.62
C ALA A 42 -12.73 -16.22 6.31
N LYS A 43 -12.01 -16.66 7.34
CA LYS A 43 -12.38 -17.87 8.11
C LYS A 43 -13.72 -17.70 8.83
N LEU A 44 -13.99 -16.53 9.41
CA LEU A 44 -15.27 -16.23 10.05
C LEU A 44 -16.43 -16.23 9.04
N ALA A 45 -16.22 -15.66 7.85
CA ALA A 45 -17.21 -15.69 6.78
C ALA A 45 -17.51 -17.12 6.31
N LEU A 46 -16.47 -17.94 6.11
CA LEU A 46 -16.63 -19.35 5.73
C LEU A 46 -17.41 -20.13 6.81
N ALA A 47 -17.04 -19.96 8.09
CA ALA A 47 -17.73 -20.61 9.20
C ALA A 47 -19.22 -20.19 9.28
N ALA A 48 -19.53 -18.91 9.01
CA ALA A 48 -20.92 -18.46 8.96
C ALA A 48 -21.71 -19.17 7.86
N MET A 49 -21.11 -19.38 6.69
CA MET A 49 -21.72 -20.10 5.56
C MET A 49 -21.93 -21.60 5.81
N GLU A 50 -21.34 -22.18 6.86
CA GLU A 50 -21.63 -23.56 7.27
C GLU A 50 -22.95 -23.66 8.07
N THR A 51 -23.57 -22.52 8.39
CA THR A 51 -24.82 -22.46 9.17
C THR A 51 -26.00 -21.97 8.32
N PRO A 52 -27.23 -22.42 8.59
CA PRO A 52 -28.43 -21.86 7.94
C PRO A 52 -28.59 -20.36 8.17
N ASP A 53 -28.10 -19.86 9.30
CA ASP A 53 -28.20 -18.44 9.66
C ASP A 53 -27.32 -17.55 8.79
N GLY A 54 -26.13 -18.03 8.40
CA GLY A 54 -25.28 -17.33 7.42
C GLY A 54 -25.95 -17.12 6.07
N TYR A 55 -26.79 -18.06 5.63
CA TYR A 55 -27.59 -17.91 4.40
C TYR A 55 -28.83 -17.03 4.56
N ARG A 56 -29.31 -16.81 5.79
CA ARG A 56 -30.40 -15.85 6.07
C ARG A 56 -29.93 -14.40 6.11
N HIS A 57 -28.62 -14.19 6.21
CA HIS A 57 -28.00 -12.88 6.36
C HIS A 57 -26.85 -12.68 5.35
N PRO A 58 -27.15 -12.73 4.03
CA PRO A 58 -26.13 -12.60 2.99
C PRO A 58 -25.38 -11.26 3.03
N GLU A 59 -25.99 -10.21 3.58
CA GLU A 59 -25.35 -8.91 3.79
C GLU A 59 -24.14 -9.00 4.74
N MET A 60 -24.12 -9.94 5.70
CA MET A 60 -22.94 -10.13 6.57
C MET A 60 -21.76 -10.71 5.79
N ILE A 61 -22.03 -11.61 4.84
CA ILE A 61 -20.99 -12.16 3.95
C ILE A 61 -20.50 -11.06 3.00
N ALA A 62 -21.40 -10.25 2.44
CA ALA A 62 -21.04 -9.10 1.62
C ALA A 62 -20.14 -8.11 2.39
N GLN A 63 -20.50 -7.79 3.64
CA GLN A 63 -19.68 -6.94 4.52
C GLN A 63 -18.30 -7.55 4.80
N ALA A 64 -18.22 -8.86 5.04
CA ALA A 64 -16.94 -9.54 5.23
C ALA A 64 -16.06 -9.46 3.97
N LEU A 65 -16.64 -9.63 2.78
CA LEU A 65 -15.93 -9.49 1.50
C LEU A 65 -15.45 -8.05 1.27
N SER A 66 -16.30 -7.05 1.54
CA SER A 66 -15.90 -5.63 1.48
C SER A 66 -14.78 -5.31 2.47
N ALA A 67 -14.82 -5.87 3.68
CA ALA A 67 -13.77 -5.68 4.68
C ALA A 67 -12.44 -6.33 4.24
N ILE A 68 -12.49 -7.53 3.65
CA ILE A 68 -11.30 -8.19 3.08
C ILE A 68 -10.70 -7.34 1.97
N TRP A 69 -11.52 -6.88 1.02
CA TRP A 69 -11.07 -6.06 -0.10
C TRP A 69 -10.44 -4.75 0.38
N GLY A 70 -11.16 -3.97 1.20
CA GLY A 70 -10.65 -2.69 1.70
C GLY A 70 -9.37 -2.85 2.54
N LYS A 71 -9.24 -3.94 3.31
CA LYS A 71 -7.99 -4.25 4.02
C LYS A 71 -6.85 -4.58 3.07
N ALA A 72 -7.10 -5.39 2.03
CA ALA A 72 -6.08 -5.75 1.05
C ALA A 72 -5.50 -4.50 0.39
N GLU A 73 -6.36 -3.58 -0.09
CA GLU A 73 -5.94 -2.30 -0.68
C GLU A 73 -5.17 -1.43 0.32
N SER A 74 -5.65 -1.36 1.57
CA SER A 74 -4.97 -0.57 2.61
C SER A 74 -3.58 -1.10 2.92
N ILE A 75 -3.39 -2.42 3.00
CA ILE A 75 -2.10 -3.06 3.28
C ILE A 75 -1.15 -2.85 2.11
N GLU A 76 -1.63 -3.06 0.88
CA GLU A 76 -0.87 -2.81 -0.34
C GLU A 76 -0.36 -1.36 -0.36
N ASN A 77 -1.22 -0.39 -0.08
CA ASN A 77 -0.83 1.02 -0.04
C ASN A 77 0.19 1.31 1.08
N CYS A 78 0.00 0.79 2.30
CA CYS A 78 0.95 0.96 3.40
C CYS A 78 2.34 0.41 3.08
N ILE A 79 2.40 -0.78 2.48
CA ILE A 79 3.65 -1.40 2.03
C ILE A 79 4.29 -0.53 0.95
N ASN A 80 3.52 -0.12 -0.06
CA ASN A 80 4.03 0.67 -1.18
C ASN A 80 4.58 2.04 -0.74
N THR A 81 3.85 2.78 0.10
CA THR A 81 4.30 4.06 0.68
C THR A 81 5.55 3.87 1.55
N THR A 82 5.69 2.73 2.23
CA THR A 82 6.88 2.45 3.04
C THR A 82 8.09 2.14 2.17
N ALA A 83 7.90 1.36 1.11
CA ALA A 83 8.92 1.09 0.11
C ALA A 83 9.35 2.38 -0.62
N GLU A 84 8.44 3.33 -0.84
CA GLU A 84 8.71 4.62 -1.49
C GLU A 84 9.75 5.44 -0.72
N LYS A 85 9.69 5.42 0.63
CA LYS A 85 10.65 6.13 1.50
C LYS A 85 12.11 5.69 1.31
N VAL A 86 12.32 4.53 0.69
CA VAL A 86 13.64 3.97 0.36
C VAL A 86 13.83 3.77 -1.15
N GLY A 87 12.92 4.25 -1.99
CA GLY A 87 13.01 4.17 -3.45
C GLY A 87 12.76 2.78 -4.02
N CYS A 88 12.06 1.92 -3.29
CA CYS A 88 11.77 0.52 -3.67
C CYS A 88 10.28 0.28 -3.94
N ASN A 89 9.45 1.32 -4.03
CA ASN A 89 8.02 1.16 -4.27
C ASN A 89 7.72 0.52 -5.62
N TYR A 90 6.59 -0.18 -5.66
CA TYR A 90 6.01 -0.62 -6.91
C TYR A 90 5.49 0.59 -7.69
N ARG A 91 5.65 0.51 -9.01
CA ARG A 91 5.19 1.48 -9.99
C ARG A 91 4.52 0.69 -11.10
N ASP A 92 3.28 1.00 -11.42
CA ASP A 92 2.60 0.47 -12.60
C ASP A 92 3.03 1.30 -13.81
N PRO A 93 3.93 0.79 -14.67
CA PRO A 93 4.43 1.56 -15.81
C PRO A 93 3.31 1.88 -16.80
N ASP A 94 2.27 1.05 -16.85
CA ASP A 94 1.15 1.23 -17.77
C ASP A 94 0.22 2.32 -17.24
N ALA A 95 -0.05 2.36 -15.93
CA ALA A 95 -0.75 3.49 -15.29
C ALA A 95 0.01 4.80 -15.48
N GLU A 96 1.34 4.79 -15.35
CA GLU A 96 2.15 5.98 -15.57
C GLU A 96 2.09 6.48 -17.02
N ARG A 97 2.11 5.57 -18.00
CA ARG A 97 1.90 5.93 -19.41
C ARG A 97 0.50 6.51 -19.65
N ARG A 98 -0.54 5.92 -19.05
CA ARG A 98 -1.92 6.46 -19.11
C ARG A 98 -2.01 7.86 -18.49
N TYR A 99 -1.39 8.07 -17.34
CA TYR A 99 -1.37 9.36 -16.65
C TYR A 99 -0.58 10.44 -17.41
N ALA A 100 0.57 10.07 -18.00
CA ALA A 100 1.35 10.96 -18.84
C ALA A 100 0.54 11.44 -20.07
N ALA A 101 -0.14 10.51 -20.76
CA ALA A 101 -1.00 10.86 -21.89
C ALA A 101 -2.15 11.80 -21.49
N TYR A 102 -2.79 11.55 -20.34
CA TYR A 102 -3.82 12.44 -19.78
C TYR A 102 -3.29 13.86 -19.52
N ARG A 103 -2.11 13.98 -18.89
CA ARG A 103 -1.50 15.28 -18.61
C ARG A 103 -1.21 16.06 -19.88
N THR A 104 -0.59 15.43 -20.88
CA THR A 104 -0.30 16.07 -22.16
C THR A 104 -1.57 16.57 -22.83
N ALA A 105 -2.62 15.75 -22.89
CA ALA A 105 -3.90 16.16 -23.47
C ALA A 105 -4.55 17.33 -22.72
N PHE A 106 -4.46 17.37 -21.38
CA PHE A 106 -5.01 18.46 -20.59
C PHE A 106 -4.22 19.78 -20.76
N GLU A 107 -2.90 19.68 -20.88
CA GLU A 107 -2.01 20.82 -21.16
C GLU A 107 -2.24 21.38 -22.59
N GLU A 108 -2.46 20.52 -23.58
CA GLU A 108 -2.79 20.93 -24.97
C GLU A 108 -4.16 21.62 -25.08
N VAL A 109 -5.13 21.26 -24.25
CA VAL A 109 -6.48 21.86 -24.26
C VAL A 109 -6.51 23.24 -23.58
N GLN A 110 -5.51 23.57 -22.74
CA GLN A 110 -5.40 24.87 -22.08
C GLN A 110 -4.45 25.87 -22.77
N SER A 111 -3.77 25.45 -23.84
CA SER A 111 -2.92 26.31 -24.69
C SER A 111 -3.69 26.89 -25.88
#